data_AF-A0A8H7UJP2-F1
#
_entry.id   AF-A0A8H7UJP2-F1
#
_cell.length_a   1.000
_cell.length_b   1.000
_cell.length_c   1.000
_cell.angle_alpha   90.00
_cell.angle_beta   90.00
_cell.angle_gamma   90.00
#
_symmetry.space_group_name_H-M   'P 1'
#
loop_
_entity.id
_entity.type
_entity.pdbx_description
1 polymer ?
#
loop_
_entity_poly.entity_id
_entity_poly.type
_entity_poly.pdbx_seq_one_letter_code
_entity_poly.pdbx_strand_id
1 'polypeptide(L)'
;MGGHGYMGTSFDLYEKLSQCGITTYSLSPFEQKPFAGVSRAMIFNTSRRVSAQIPYIGVAFGIGYGIYTWANARHEYLLSKAGHAEAAGH
;
A
#
# COMPACT_ATOMS: atom_id res chain seq x y z
N MET A 1 -35.82 -6.30 17.83
CA MET A 1 -35.29 -5.85 16.52
C MET A 1 -33.77 -5.98 16.55
N GLY A 2 -33.25 -7.17 16.25
CA GLY A 2 -31.82 -7.39 16.04
C GLY A 2 -31.70 -8.36 14.87
N GLY A 3 -31.39 -7.85 13.68
CA GLY A 3 -31.24 -8.66 12.48
C GLY A 3 -29.98 -9.53 12.55
N HIS A 4 -29.92 -10.58 11.72
CA HIS A 4 -28.74 -11.43 11.60
C HIS A 4 -27.56 -10.62 11.02
N GLY A 5 -26.61 -10.26 11.88
CA GLY A 5 -25.35 -9.61 11.51
C GLY A 5 -24.20 -10.60 11.37
N TYR A 6 -23.17 -10.22 10.60
CA TYR A 6 -21.95 -11.02 10.44
C TYR A 6 -20.96 -10.87 11.61
N MET A 7 -21.23 -9.98 12.56
CA MET A 7 -20.41 -9.73 13.75
C MET A 7 -21.31 -9.63 14.99
N GLY A 8 -20.80 -10.13 16.12
CA GLY A 8 -21.45 -10.07 17.43
C GLY A 8 -20.49 -9.58 18.50
N THR A 9 -20.89 -9.69 19.77
CA THR A 9 -20.02 -9.37 20.91
C THR A 9 -18.93 -10.43 21.09
N SER A 10 -17.95 -10.17 21.96
CA SER A 10 -16.92 -11.18 22.31
C SER A 10 -17.53 -12.50 22.80
N PHE A 11 -18.65 -12.42 23.51
CA PHE A 11 -19.40 -13.58 23.98
C PHE A 11 -20.03 -14.35 22.80
N ASP A 12 -20.74 -13.64 21.92
CA ASP A 12 -21.38 -14.25 20.75
C ASP A 12 -20.37 -14.88 19.77
N LEU A 13 -19.18 -14.29 19.65
CA LEU A 13 -18.10 -14.82 18.81
C LEU A 13 -17.47 -16.08 19.41
N TYR A 14 -17.35 -16.16 20.73
CA TYR A 14 -16.84 -17.34 21.43
C TYR A 14 -17.79 -18.53 21.31
N GLU A 15 -19.10 -18.29 21.39
CA GLU A 15 -20.12 -19.33 21.19
C GLU A 15 -20.19 -19.80 19.73
N LYS A 16 -20.02 -18.88 18.77
CA LYS A 16 -20.17 -19.17 17.34
C LYS A 16 -18.92 -19.81 16.70
N LEU A 17 -17.73 -19.59 17.24
CA LEU A 17 -16.50 -20.20 16.71
C LEU A 17 -16.26 -21.58 17.34
N SER A 18 -16.51 -22.63 16.58
CA SER A 18 -16.09 -23.99 16.95
C SER A 18 -14.56 -24.14 16.75
N GLN A 19 -13.78 -23.59 17.66
CA GLN A 19 -12.32 -23.81 17.72
C GLN A 19 -12.02 -24.91 18.75
N CYS A 20 -11.42 -26.01 18.30
CA CYS A 20 -10.96 -27.08 19.18
C CYS A 20 -9.50 -27.43 18.86
N GLY A 21 -8.70 -27.76 19.88
CA GLY A 21 -7.32 -28.25 19.70
C GLY A 21 -6.25 -27.19 19.42
N ILE A 22 -6.55 -25.89 19.55
CA ILE A 22 -5.58 -24.81 19.39
C ILE A 22 -5.10 -24.37 20.78
N THR A 23 -3.79 -24.46 21.04
CA THR A 23 -3.17 -23.96 22.27
C THR A 23 -2.24 -22.79 21.94
N THR A 24 -2.50 -21.64 22.56
CA THR A 24 -1.74 -20.40 22.34
C THR A 24 -0.93 -20.08 23.58
N TYR A 25 0.36 -19.82 23.40
CA TYR A 25 1.26 -19.38 24.47
C TYR A 25 1.72 -17.95 24.19
N SER A 26 1.79 -17.13 25.24
CA SER A 26 2.32 -15.76 25.17
C SER A 26 3.17 -15.45 26.41
N LEU A 27 4.18 -14.60 26.23
CA LEU A 27 5.00 -14.06 27.32
C LEU A 27 4.51 -12.66 27.68
N SER A 28 4.59 -12.27 28.96
CA SER A 28 4.23 -10.92 29.38
C SER A 28 5.09 -9.87 28.63
N PRO A 29 4.50 -8.76 28.14
CA PRO A 29 5.28 -7.71 27.48
C PRO A 29 6.38 -7.10 28.38
N PHE A 30 6.21 -7.16 29.70
CA PHE A 30 7.19 -6.67 30.68
C PHE A 30 8.41 -7.59 30.82
N GLU A 31 8.30 -8.83 30.34
CA GLU A 31 9.40 -9.80 30.30
C GLU A 31 10.13 -9.79 28.95
N GLN A 32 9.55 -9.12 27.94
CA GLN A 32 10.12 -9.01 26.59
C GLN A 32 10.96 -7.74 26.42
N LYS A 33 11.89 -7.79 25.47
CA LYS A 33 12.62 -6.60 25.00
C LYS A 33 11.83 -5.97 23.84
N PRO A 34 11.27 -4.75 23.99
CA PRO A 34 10.26 -4.20 23.07
C PRO A 34 10.75 -3.94 21.64
N PHE A 35 12.07 -3.87 21.40
CA PHE A 35 12.65 -3.65 20.07
C PHE A 35 13.76 -4.65 19.71
N ALA A 36 13.75 -5.84 20.32
CA ALA A 36 14.73 -6.86 19.98
C ALA A 36 14.66 -7.22 18.48
N GLY A 37 15.77 -7.04 17.76
CA GLY A 37 15.89 -7.41 16.35
C GLY A 37 15.18 -6.48 15.35
N VAL A 38 14.67 -5.32 15.79
CA VAL A 38 13.87 -4.42 14.94
C VAL A 38 14.65 -3.88 13.76
N SER A 39 15.92 -3.51 13.91
CA SER A 39 16.73 -2.99 12.80
C SER A 39 16.87 -4.01 11.66
N ARG A 40 17.22 -5.25 12.00
CA ARG A 40 17.34 -6.36 11.05
C ARG A 40 15.98 -6.69 10.42
N ALA A 41 14.93 -6.77 11.24
CA ALA A 41 13.58 -7.04 10.76
C ALA A 41 13.08 -5.94 9.83
N MET A 42 13.27 -4.66 10.18
CA MET A 42 12.86 -3.53 9.35
C MET A 42 13.56 -3.54 7.99
N ILE A 43 14.86 -3.81 7.91
CA ILE A 43 15.54 -3.79 6.61
C ILE A 43 15.07 -4.96 5.73
N PHE A 44 15.16 -6.20 6.22
CA PHE A 44 14.92 -7.38 5.38
C PHE A 44 13.43 -7.71 5.20
N ASN A 45 12.61 -7.55 6.25
CA ASN A 45 11.18 -7.80 6.13
C ASN A 45 10.48 -6.68 5.35
N THR A 46 10.82 -5.41 5.61
CA THR A 46 10.18 -4.30 4.88
C THR A 46 10.59 -4.30 3.42
N SER A 47 11.86 -4.54 3.07
CA SER A 47 12.26 -4.63 1.66
C SER A 47 11.54 -5.75 0.91
N ARG A 48 11.40 -6.94 1.51
CA ARG A 48 10.58 -8.03 0.95
C ARG A 48 9.10 -7.64 0.78
N ARG A 49 8.52 -6.94 1.76
CA ARG A 49 7.10 -6.54 1.71
C ARG A 49 6.85 -5.43 0.68
N VAL A 50 7.75 -4.46 0.59
CA VAL A 50 7.63 -3.35 -0.36
C VAL A 50 7.85 -3.84 -1.78
N SER A 51 8.88 -4.66 -2.02
CA SER A 51 9.17 -5.20 -3.35
C SER A 51 8.00 -6.00 -3.95
N ALA A 52 7.24 -6.74 -3.13
CA ALA A 52 6.03 -7.42 -3.58
C ALA A 52 4.90 -6.47 -4.04
N GLN A 53 4.90 -5.22 -3.59
CA GLN A 53 3.87 -4.22 -3.92
C GLN A 53 4.30 -3.24 -5.02
N ILE A 54 5.61 -3.12 -5.28
CA ILE A 54 6.16 -2.24 -6.32
C ILE A 54 5.51 -2.47 -7.70
N PRO A 55 5.23 -3.70 -8.17
CA PRO A 55 4.60 -3.88 -9.49
C PRO A 55 3.20 -3.28 -9.58
N TYR A 56 2.41 -3.37 -8.52
CA TYR A 56 1.03 -2.86 -8.52
C TYR A 56 0.99 -1.34 -8.48
N ILE A 57 1.85 -0.74 -7.66
CA ILE A 57 1.84 0.71 -7.40
C ILE A 57 2.76 1.43 -8.40
N GLY A 58 3.97 0.90 -8.60
CA GLY A 58 5.01 1.48 -9.44
C GLY A 58 4.64 1.57 -10.92
N VAL A 59 3.85 0.64 -11.44
CA VAL A 59 3.37 0.72 -12.83
C VAL A 59 2.43 1.92 -13.01
N ALA A 60 1.46 2.10 -12.11
CA ALA A 60 0.53 3.22 -12.17
C ALA A 60 1.25 4.57 -12.02
N PHE A 61 2.18 4.68 -11.06
CA PHE A 61 2.98 5.89 -10.89
C PHE A 61 3.90 6.15 -12.08
N GLY A 62 4.53 5.12 -12.64
CA GLY A 62 5.40 5.25 -13.80
C GLY A 62 4.66 5.79 -15.03
N ILE A 63 3.47 5.24 -15.32
CA ILE A 63 2.62 5.72 -16.41
C ILE A 63 2.16 7.15 -16.16
N GLY A 64 1.64 7.44 -14.96
CA GLY A 64 1.14 8.77 -14.62
C GLY A 64 2.24 9.85 -14.72
N TYR A 65 3.43 9.56 -14.20
CA TYR A 65 4.57 10.47 -14.29
C TYR A 65 5.08 10.62 -15.73
N GLY A 66 5.07 9.54 -16.52
CA GLY A 66 5.42 9.58 -17.94
C GLY A 66 4.49 10.48 -18.75
N ILE A 67 3.17 10.35 -18.55
CA ILE A 67 2.17 11.22 -19.21
C ILE A 67 2.35 12.68 -18.77
N TYR A 68 2.53 12.92 -17.47
CA TYR A 68 2.71 14.26 -16.92
C TYR A 68 3.94 14.98 -17.52
N THR A 69 5.09 14.30 -17.54
CA THR A 69 6.33 14.85 -18.07
C THR A 69 6.24 15.14 -19.57
N TRP A 70 5.64 14.22 -20.35
CA TRP A 70 5.37 14.44 -21.77
C TRP A 70 4.43 15.63 -22.00
N ALA A 71 3.33 15.71 -21.23
CA ALA A 71 2.33 16.76 -21.38
C ALA A 71 2.90 18.15 -21.09
N ASN A 72 3.71 18.29 -20.02
CA ASN A 72 4.38 19.55 -19.70
C ASN A 72 5.35 19.96 -20.81
N ALA A 73 6.20 19.04 -21.29
CA ALA A 73 7.14 19.34 -22.36
C ALA A 73 6.43 19.75 -23.65
N ARG A 74 5.32 19.06 -24.00
CA ARG A 74 4.50 19.42 -25.17
C ARG A 74 3.82 20.77 -24.99
N HIS A 75 3.31 21.07 -23.80
CA HIS A 75 2.67 22.35 -23.49
C HIS A 75 3.67 23.52 -23.63
N GLU A 76 4.86 23.39 -23.05
CA GLU A 76 5.93 24.39 -23.18
C GLU A 76 6.37 24.58 -24.63
N TYR A 77 6.51 23.48 -25.39
CA TYR A 77 6.84 23.56 -26.81
C TYR A 77 5.79 24.32 -27.62
N LEU A 78 4.50 24.06 -27.40
CA LEU A 78 3.41 24.73 -28.11
C LEU A 78 3.34 26.23 -27.79
N LEU A 79 3.75 26.64 -26.59
CA LEU A 79 3.86 28.04 -26.20
C LEU A 79 5.16 28.72 -26.68
N SER A 80 6.09 27.95 -27.25
CA SER A 80 7.33 28.49 -27.80
C SER A 80 7.10 29.10 -29.18
N LYS A 81 8.01 30.00 -29.59
CA LYS A 81 7.96 30.60 -30.94
C LYS A 81 8.03 29.55 -32.05
N ALA A 82 8.82 28.50 -31.85
CA ALA A 82 8.93 27.39 -32.79
C ALA A 82 7.61 26.60 -32.89
N GLY A 83 6.95 26.35 -31.76
CA GLY A 83 5.62 25.72 -31.73
C GLY A 83 4.53 26.57 -32.39
N HIS A 84 4.57 27.89 -32.19
CA HIS A 84 3.66 28.81 -32.89
C HIS A 84 3.90 28.84 -34.41
N ALA A 85 5.16 28.74 -34.86
CA ALA A 85 5.49 28.65 -36.28
C ALA A 85 5.04 27.32 -36.92
N GLU A 86 5.17 26.21 -36.19
CA GLU A 86 4.66 24.90 -36.61
C GLU A 86 3.12 24.89 -36.70
N ALA A 87 2.43 25.49 -35.73
CA ALA A 87 0.97 25.59 -35.73
C ALA A 87 0.41 26.52 -36.81
N ALA A 88 1.18 27.54 -37.23
CA ALA A 88 0.80 28.45 -38.31
C ALA A 88 1.08 27.91 -39.72
N GLY A 89 1.88 26.84 -39.83
CA GLY A 89 2.22 26.17 -41.09
C GLY A 89 1.25 25.04 -41.49
N HIS A 90 0.22 24.80 -40.69
CA HIS A 90 -0.85 23.83 -40.92
C HIS A 90 -2.17 24.50 -41.31
#